data_AF-K1TTN7-F1
#
_entry.id   AF-K1TTN7-F1
#
_cell.length_a   1.000
_cell.length_b   1.000
_cell.length_c   1.000
_cell.angle_alpha   90.00
_cell.angle_beta   90.00
_cell.angle_gamma   90.00
#
_symmetry.space_group_name_H-M   'P 1'
#
loop_
_entity.id
_entity.type
_entity.pdbx_description
1 polymer ?
#
loop_
_entity_poly.entity_id
_entity_poly.type
_entity_poly.pdbx_seq_one_letter_code
_entity_poly.pdbx_strand_id
1 'polypeptide(L)'
;DDAPLTLENMNKLARVVEGFCQTEELPPLDRSGMAKVIEFASRLANDQTKLSTRFSEITQIVGEAATLAKLKREKVITGKIVDEALAQRIERVQKYNQKYLDMINNSTLLIDTEGFKVGQINGLTVMSIGDYSFGLPARITANTYVGKNGIIDIEREVEMSGSSHSKGILILSGYLGEMFAQDMPLSLTASLCFEQLYNGVDGDSASST
;
A
#
# COMPACT_ATOMS: atom_id res chain seq x y z
N ASP A 1 -10.48 16.95 2.50
CA ASP A 1 -10.53 16.40 3.87
C ASP A 1 -9.51 17.08 4.77
N ASP A 2 -9.44 18.41 4.71
CA ASP A 2 -8.31 19.16 5.26
C ASP A 2 -8.68 20.63 5.45
N ALA A 3 -8.13 21.24 6.49
CA ALA A 3 -8.39 22.61 6.91
C ALA A 3 -7.06 23.39 7.01
N PRO A 4 -7.04 24.71 6.82
CA PRO A 4 -5.83 25.51 6.97
C PRO A 4 -5.22 25.38 8.37
N LEU A 5 -3.89 25.30 8.46
CA LEU A 5 -3.15 25.27 9.72
C LEU A 5 -3.12 26.69 10.31
N THR A 6 -4.16 27.03 11.07
CA THR A 6 -4.27 28.28 11.82
C THR A 6 -4.35 27.99 13.31
N LEU A 7 -4.02 28.99 14.15
CA LEU A 7 -4.14 28.86 15.60
C LEU A 7 -5.55 28.48 16.05
N GLU A 8 -6.56 29.02 15.36
CA GLU A 8 -7.96 28.68 15.60
C GLU A 8 -8.25 27.20 15.33
N ASN A 9 -7.80 26.67 14.19
CA ASN A 9 -8.03 25.28 13.82
C ASN A 9 -7.22 24.30 14.68
N MET A 10 -5.99 24.67 15.07
CA MET A 10 -5.21 23.90 16.06
C MET A 10 -5.93 23.80 17.40
N ASN A 11 -6.52 24.89 17.88
CA ASN A 11 -7.29 24.90 19.12
C ASN A 11 -8.60 24.08 19.00
N LYS A 12 -9.28 24.14 17.85
CA LYS A 12 -10.45 23.29 17.59
C LYS A 12 -10.08 21.81 17.61
N LEU A 13 -8.97 21.43 16.97
CA LEU A 13 -8.47 20.06 16.99
C LEU A 13 -8.11 19.61 18.42
N ALA A 14 -7.45 20.47 19.20
CA ALA A 14 -7.13 20.18 20.60
C ALA A 14 -8.39 19.91 21.44
N ARG A 15 -9.48 20.66 21.20
CA ARG A 15 -10.78 20.41 21.87
C ARG A 15 -11.40 19.07 21.47
N VAL A 16 -11.28 18.68 20.20
CA VAL A 16 -11.75 17.36 19.73
C VAL A 16 -10.96 16.24 20.41
N VAL A 17 -9.63 16.36 20.47
CA VAL A 17 -8.76 15.39 21.14
C VAL A 17 -9.05 15.30 22.63
N GLU A 18 -9.20 16.44 23.31
CA GLU A 18 -9.56 16.49 24.73
C GLU A 18 -10.94 15.86 24.98
N GLY A 19 -11.94 16.19 24.15
CA GLY A 19 -13.27 15.59 24.24
C GLY A 19 -13.23 14.06 24.08
N PHE A 20 -12.45 13.56 23.13
CA PHE A 20 -12.22 12.12 22.96
C PHE A 20 -11.56 11.50 24.20
N CYS A 21 -10.52 12.12 24.75
CA CYS A 21 -9.88 11.63 25.97
C CYS A 21 -10.83 11.57 27.17
N GLN A 22 -11.72 12.55 27.30
CA GLN A 22 -12.72 12.57 28.37
C GLN A 22 -13.79 11.48 28.17
N THR A 23 -14.31 11.31 26.95
CA THR A 23 -15.32 10.29 26.64
C THR A 23 -14.79 8.87 26.84
N GLU A 24 -13.54 8.61 26.46
CA GLU A 24 -12.91 7.28 26.52
C GLU A 24 -12.10 7.04 27.81
N GLU A 25 -12.17 7.94 28.79
CA GLU A 25 -11.43 7.86 30.07
C GLU A 25 -9.91 7.61 29.86
N LEU A 26 -9.32 8.41 28.97
CA LEU A 26 -7.90 8.37 28.64
C LEU A 26 -7.11 9.44 29.41
N PRO A 27 -5.81 9.21 29.69
CA PRO A 27 -4.96 10.23 30.26
C PRO A 27 -4.90 11.46 29.35
N PRO A 28 -4.87 12.69 29.90
CA PRO A 28 -4.82 13.90 29.09
C PRO A 28 -3.47 14.03 28.37
N LEU A 29 -3.44 14.78 27.28
CA LEU A 29 -2.21 15.15 26.58
C LEU A 29 -1.62 16.42 27.19
N ASP A 30 -0.29 16.49 27.26
CA ASP A 30 0.37 17.78 27.49
C ASP A 30 0.57 18.55 26.18
N ARG A 31 1.12 19.76 26.28
CA ARG A 31 1.44 20.60 25.12
C ARG A 31 2.36 19.90 24.10
N SER A 32 3.25 19.01 24.55
CA SER A 32 4.18 18.30 23.67
C SER A 32 3.48 17.15 22.93
N GLY A 33 2.57 16.43 23.61
CA GLY A 33 1.70 15.42 23.01
C GLY A 33 0.79 16.05 21.96
N MET A 34 0.13 17.15 22.29
CA MET A 34 -0.75 17.84 21.34
C MET A 34 0.02 18.39 20.13
N ALA A 35 1.22 18.93 20.32
CA ALA A 35 2.07 19.37 19.22
C ALA A 35 2.38 18.23 18.24
N LYS A 36 2.66 17.02 18.74
CA LYS A 36 2.89 15.82 17.92
C LYS A 36 1.64 15.34 17.19
N VAL A 37 0.47 15.45 17.81
CA VAL A 37 -0.81 15.14 17.16
C VAL A 37 -1.09 16.12 16.01
N ILE A 38 -0.79 17.41 16.17
CA ILE A 38 -0.91 18.42 15.11
C ILE A 38 0.06 18.12 13.96
N GLU A 39 1.31 17.79 14.27
CA GLU A 39 2.32 17.37 13.29
C GLU A 39 1.85 16.15 12.49
N PHE A 40 1.27 15.15 13.17
CA PHE A 40 0.67 13.98 12.55
C PHE A 40 -0.53 14.35 11.65
N ALA A 41 -1.43 15.22 12.11
CA ALA A 41 -2.57 15.67 11.30
C ALA A 41 -2.15 16.43 10.04
N SER A 42 -1.05 17.20 10.08
CA SER A 42 -0.48 17.86 8.90
C SER A 42 0.18 16.87 7.95
N ARG A 43 0.90 15.87 8.46
CA ARG A 43 1.41 14.75 7.64
C ARG A 43 0.28 14.01 6.94
N LEU A 44 -0.83 13.76 7.64
CA LEU A 44 -1.99 13.07 7.07
C LEU A 44 -2.67 13.88 5.95
N ALA A 45 -2.55 15.21 5.99
CA ALA A 45 -3.01 16.08 4.91
C ALA A 45 -2.03 16.18 3.72
N ASN A 46 -0.83 15.58 3.83
CA ASN A 46 0.28 15.73 2.89
C ASN A 46 0.63 17.19 2.57
N ASP A 47 0.41 18.10 3.52
CA ASP A 47 0.60 19.54 3.33
C ASP A 47 0.95 20.21 4.66
N GLN A 48 2.09 20.91 4.70
CA GLN A 48 2.60 21.60 5.89
C GLN A 48 1.74 22.81 6.29
N THR A 49 0.88 23.28 5.40
CA THR A 49 -0.02 24.43 5.62
C THR A 49 -1.43 24.01 6.00
N LYS A 50 -1.70 22.70 6.14
CA LYS A 50 -3.03 22.17 6.43
C LYS A 50 -3.01 21.14 7.56
N LEU A 51 -4.21 20.86 8.07
CA LEU A 51 -4.53 19.82 9.04
C LEU A 51 -5.60 18.90 8.46
N SER A 52 -5.39 17.60 8.51
CA SER A 52 -6.39 16.63 8.09
C SER A 52 -7.63 16.69 8.97
N THR A 53 -8.81 16.54 8.37
CA THR A 53 -10.10 16.42 9.08
C THR A 53 -10.51 14.96 9.26
N ARG A 54 -9.62 14.01 8.99
CA ARG A 54 -9.83 12.57 9.25
C ARG A 54 -9.70 12.28 10.75
N PHE A 55 -10.67 12.75 11.52
CA PHE A 55 -10.63 12.67 12.98
C PHE A 55 -10.50 11.25 13.52
N SER A 56 -11.05 10.25 12.82
CA SER A 56 -10.91 8.83 13.17
C SER A 56 -9.45 8.38 13.24
N GLU A 57 -8.62 8.77 12.27
CA GLU A 57 -7.20 8.41 12.27
C GLU A 57 -6.41 9.15 13.35
N ILE A 58 -6.80 10.40 13.63
CA ILE A 58 -6.19 11.23 14.67
C ILE A 58 -6.50 10.65 16.06
N THR A 59 -7.78 10.37 16.35
CA THR A 59 -8.19 9.80 17.64
C THR A 59 -7.65 8.39 17.84
N GLN A 60 -7.49 7.61 16.76
CA GLN A 60 -6.84 6.30 16.83
C GLN A 60 -5.39 6.42 17.35
N ILE A 61 -4.58 7.34 16.82
CA ILE A 61 -3.22 7.56 17.35
C ILE A 61 -3.23 8.03 18.80
N VAL A 62 -4.18 8.89 19.17
CA VAL A 62 -4.35 9.33 20.56
C VAL A 62 -4.69 8.14 21.47
N GLY A 63 -5.57 7.23 21.04
CA GLY A 63 -5.91 6.01 21.77
C GLY A 63 -4.74 5.03 21.91
N GLU A 64 -3.93 4.87 20.86
CA GLU A 64 -2.70 4.06 20.90
C GLU A 64 -1.68 4.67 21.88
N ALA A 65 -1.47 5.98 21.84
CA ALA A 65 -0.60 6.69 22.77
C ALA A 65 -1.12 6.62 24.22
N ALA A 66 -2.43 6.70 24.43
CA ALA A 66 -3.05 6.55 25.74
C ALA A 66 -2.84 5.14 26.32
N THR A 67 -3.02 4.11 25.49
CA THR A 67 -2.74 2.72 25.88
C THR A 67 -1.28 2.56 26.28
N LEU A 68 -0.35 3.11 25.49
CA LEU A 68 1.08 3.07 25.79
C LEU A 68 1.42 3.81 27.09
N ALA A 69 0.81 4.98 27.35
CA ALA A 69 0.95 5.70 28.61
C ALA A 69 0.46 4.85 29.80
N LYS A 70 -0.72 4.22 29.68
CA LYS A 70 -1.28 3.32 30.71
C LYS A 70 -0.34 2.14 31.00
N LEU A 71 0.22 1.50 29.96
CA LEU A 71 1.19 0.40 30.11
C LEU A 71 2.48 0.84 30.83
N LYS A 72 2.93 2.07 30.58
CA LYS A 72 4.08 2.69 31.26
C LYS A 72 3.76 3.29 32.62
N ARG A 73 2.49 3.25 33.04
CA ARG A 73 1.96 3.88 34.27
C ARG A 73 2.15 5.41 34.31
N GLU A 74 2.17 6.03 33.13
CA GLU A 74 2.23 7.49 32.97
C GLU A 74 0.83 8.09 33.05
N LYS A 75 0.71 9.22 33.75
CA LYS A 75 -0.58 9.91 33.95
C LYS A 75 -0.90 10.93 32.86
N VAL A 76 0.06 11.24 31.99
CA VAL A 76 -0.05 12.27 30.96
C VAL A 76 0.62 11.76 29.69
N ILE A 77 -0.05 11.97 28.56
CA ILE A 77 0.48 11.62 27.24
C ILE A 77 1.40 12.75 26.78
N THR A 78 2.71 12.47 26.74
CA THR A 78 3.73 13.41 26.26
C THR A 78 4.06 13.18 24.79
N GLY A 79 4.76 14.13 24.16
CA GLY A 79 5.21 14.00 22.77
C GLY A 79 6.05 12.75 22.52
N LYS A 80 6.85 12.32 23.52
CA LYS A 80 7.64 11.07 23.43
C LYS A 80 6.75 9.83 23.31
N ILE A 81 5.62 9.80 24.04
CA ILE A 81 4.67 8.69 24.00
C ILE A 81 3.95 8.67 22.65
N VAL A 82 3.60 9.83 22.11
CA VAL A 82 2.99 9.93 20.77
C VAL A 82 3.97 9.48 19.68
N ASP A 83 5.22 9.94 19.72
CA ASP A 83 6.26 9.51 18.77
C ASP A 83 6.49 7.99 18.84
N GLU A 84 6.49 7.41 20.05
CA GLU A 84 6.64 5.97 20.23
C GLU A 84 5.41 5.18 19.74
N ALA A 85 4.20 5.69 19.95
CA ALA A 85 2.98 5.09 19.39
C ALA A 85 3.03 5.08 17.86
N LEU A 86 3.45 6.19 17.24
CA LEU A 86 3.66 6.29 15.79
C LEU A 86 4.74 5.31 15.29
N ALA A 87 5.86 5.21 16.01
CA ALA A 87 6.94 4.27 15.67
C ALA A 87 6.46 2.82 15.76
N GLN A 88 5.74 2.45 16.82
CA GLN A 88 5.15 1.12 16.96
C GLN A 88 4.10 0.84 15.88
N ARG A 89 3.32 1.85 15.44
CA ARG A 89 2.39 1.69 14.30
C ARG A 89 3.16 1.33 13.03
N ILE A 90 4.23 2.05 12.72
CA ILE A 90 5.09 1.76 11.57
C ILE A 90 5.70 0.36 11.68
N GLU A 91 6.24 -0.01 12.84
CA GLU A 91 6.84 -1.32 13.07
C GLU A 91 5.82 -2.46 12.87
N ARG A 92 4.59 -2.31 13.40
CA ARG A 92 3.51 -3.28 13.21
C ARG A 92 3.23 -3.54 11.73
N VAL A 93 3.29 -2.50 10.90
CA VAL A 93 3.04 -2.66 9.47
C VAL A 93 4.28 -3.19 8.74
N GLN A 94 5.49 -2.77 9.13
CA GLN A 94 6.73 -3.31 8.57
C GLN A 94 6.86 -4.83 8.76
N LYS A 95 6.22 -5.42 9.78
CA LYS A 95 6.17 -6.88 9.95
C LYS A 95 5.61 -7.62 8.73
N TYR A 96 4.67 -7.02 7.98
CA TYR A 96 4.15 -7.63 6.75
C TYR A 96 5.23 -7.69 5.66
N ASN A 97 5.96 -6.59 5.47
CA ASN A 97 7.08 -6.55 4.53
C ASN A 97 8.19 -7.53 4.93
N GLN A 98 8.56 -7.55 6.22
CA GLN A 98 9.57 -8.48 6.73
C GLN A 98 9.14 -9.93 6.50
N LYS A 99 7.88 -10.27 6.81
CA LYS A 99 7.35 -11.62 6.56
C LYS A 99 7.38 -11.98 5.07
N TYR A 100 7.13 -11.03 4.18
CA TYR A 100 7.22 -11.25 2.73
C TYR A 100 8.66 -11.55 2.31
N LEU A 101 9.63 -10.78 2.79
CA LEU A 101 11.05 -11.02 2.54
C LEU A 101 11.49 -12.38 3.11
N ASP A 102 11.03 -12.74 4.30
CA ASP A 102 11.31 -14.05 4.91
C ASP A 102 10.74 -15.18 4.05
N MET A 103 9.55 -15.01 3.46
CA MET A 103 8.94 -15.96 2.52
C MET A 103 9.72 -16.09 1.21
N ILE A 104 10.38 -15.04 0.73
CA ILE A 104 11.30 -15.13 -0.40
C ILE A 104 12.56 -15.90 0.01
N ASN A 105 13.17 -15.51 1.13
CA ASN A 105 14.44 -16.08 1.62
C ASN A 105 14.33 -17.58 1.94
N ASN A 106 13.18 -18.03 2.44
CA ASN A 106 12.92 -19.44 2.71
C ASN A 106 12.30 -20.20 1.53
N SER A 107 12.23 -19.57 0.34
CA SER A 107 11.68 -20.13 -0.90
C SER A 107 10.20 -20.54 -0.83
N THR A 108 9.42 -19.98 0.09
CA THR A 108 7.95 -20.10 0.08
C THR A 108 7.36 -19.29 -1.09
N LEU A 109 7.91 -18.10 -1.34
CA LEU A 109 7.66 -17.32 -2.55
C LEU A 109 8.83 -17.51 -3.51
N LEU A 110 8.50 -17.94 -4.73
CA LEU A 110 9.48 -18.27 -5.75
C LEU A 110 9.87 -17.02 -6.52
N ILE A 111 10.72 -16.19 -5.91
CA ILE A 111 11.32 -15.01 -6.55
C ILE A 111 12.82 -15.26 -6.75
N ASP A 112 13.25 -15.30 -8.01
CA ASP A 112 14.68 -15.38 -8.33
C ASP A 112 15.27 -13.96 -8.38
N THR A 113 16.26 -13.66 -7.54
CA THR A 113 16.94 -12.34 -7.54
C THR A 113 18.24 -12.33 -8.34
N GLU A 114 18.70 -13.50 -8.81
CA GLU A 114 19.94 -13.67 -9.57
C GLU A 114 19.73 -14.67 -10.71
N GLY A 115 20.63 -14.63 -11.70
CA GLY A 115 20.60 -15.52 -12.85
C GLY A 115 19.67 -15.04 -13.97
N PHE A 116 19.33 -15.97 -14.88
CA PHE A 116 18.53 -15.69 -16.06
C PHE A 116 17.60 -16.86 -16.39
N LYS A 117 16.33 -16.55 -16.71
CA LYS A 117 15.32 -17.52 -17.15
C LYS A 117 14.51 -16.92 -18.28
N VAL A 118 14.34 -17.67 -19.37
CA VAL A 118 13.53 -17.24 -20.52
C VAL A 118 12.05 -17.29 -20.14
N GLY A 119 11.28 -16.27 -20.55
CA GLY A 119 9.84 -16.21 -20.29
C GLY A 119 9.49 -15.92 -18.82
N GLN A 120 10.41 -15.36 -18.05
CA GLN A 120 10.16 -14.95 -16.66
C GLN A 120 10.73 -13.56 -16.41
N ILE A 121 9.94 -12.73 -15.72
CA ILE A 121 10.37 -11.44 -15.20
C ILE A 121 9.88 -11.27 -13.76
N ASN A 122 10.52 -10.39 -12.99
CA ASN A 122 9.99 -9.93 -11.71
C ASN A 122 9.33 -8.56 -11.94
N GLY A 123 8.01 -8.52 -11.95
CA GLY A 123 7.24 -7.28 -11.89
C GLY A 123 7.30 -6.66 -10.49
N LEU A 124 6.98 -5.38 -10.38
CA LEU A 124 6.80 -4.70 -9.10
C LEU A 124 5.32 -4.38 -8.92
N THR A 125 4.77 -4.85 -7.80
CA THR A 125 3.39 -4.62 -7.40
C THR A 125 3.36 -3.73 -6.17
N VAL A 126 2.25 -3.02 -5.96
CA VAL A 126 2.02 -2.26 -4.74
C VAL A 126 0.90 -2.93 -3.96
N MET A 127 1.21 -3.41 -2.75
CA MET A 127 0.21 -3.93 -1.82
C MET A 127 -0.14 -2.84 -0.81
N SER A 128 -1.43 -2.58 -0.65
CA SER A 128 -1.94 -1.63 0.34
C SER A 128 -2.64 -2.38 1.48
N ILE A 129 -2.24 -2.10 2.73
CA ILE A 129 -2.87 -2.62 3.94
C ILE A 129 -3.23 -1.41 4.82
N GLY A 130 -4.51 -1.06 4.87
CA GLY A 130 -4.97 0.16 5.51
C GLY A 130 -4.31 1.39 4.88
N ASP A 131 -3.68 2.23 5.70
CA ASP A 131 -3.04 3.49 5.25
C ASP A 131 -1.59 3.30 4.80
N TYR A 132 -1.14 2.06 4.65
CA TYR A 132 0.24 1.73 4.29
C TYR A 132 0.30 1.02 2.96
N SER A 133 1.34 1.31 2.19
CA SER A 133 1.64 0.65 0.94
C SER A 133 3.09 0.18 0.90
N PHE A 134 3.31 -0.98 0.28
CA PHE A 134 4.62 -1.58 0.08
C PHE A 134 4.78 -2.03 -1.36
N GLY A 135 5.96 -1.79 -1.93
CA GLY A 135 6.36 -2.39 -3.20
C GLY A 135 6.84 -3.82 -2.97
N LEU A 136 6.26 -4.78 -3.69
CA LEU A 136 6.60 -6.19 -3.60
C LEU A 136 6.90 -6.77 -4.98
N PRO A 137 7.98 -7.57 -5.14
CA PRO A 137 8.25 -8.25 -6.40
C PRO A 137 7.19 -9.34 -6.63
N ALA A 138 6.69 -9.43 -7.85
CA ALA A 138 5.81 -10.50 -8.30
C ALA A 138 6.46 -11.20 -9.50
N ARG A 139 6.56 -12.53 -9.44
CA ARG A 139 7.07 -13.29 -10.58
C ARG A 139 6.00 -13.36 -11.65
N ILE A 140 6.32 -12.92 -12.85
CA ILE A 140 5.46 -12.99 -14.02
C ILE A 140 6.09 -13.98 -15.00
N THR A 141 5.28 -14.91 -15.50
CA THR A 141 5.73 -15.90 -16.49
C THR A 141 4.98 -15.73 -17.81
N ALA A 142 5.65 -16.08 -18.89
CA ALA A 142 5.13 -16.07 -20.25
C ALA A 142 5.47 -17.40 -20.92
N ASN A 143 4.45 -18.23 -21.15
CA ASN A 143 4.56 -19.50 -21.86
C ASN A 143 4.01 -19.34 -23.27
N THR A 144 4.80 -19.71 -24.28
CA THR A 144 4.41 -19.58 -25.69
C THR A 144 4.30 -20.94 -26.37
N TYR A 145 3.32 -21.07 -27.26
CA TYR A 145 3.10 -22.25 -28.08
C TYR A 145 2.40 -21.89 -29.38
N VAL A 146 2.45 -22.80 -30.34
CA VAL A 146 1.78 -22.61 -31.64
C VAL A 146 0.27 -22.58 -31.42
N GLY A 147 -0.38 -21.52 -31.93
CA GLY A 147 -1.81 -21.34 -31.80
C GLY A 147 -2.27 -20.04 -32.45
N LYS A 148 -3.56 -19.72 -32.32
CA LYS A 148 -4.18 -18.51 -32.91
C LYS A 148 -4.89 -17.64 -31.87
N ASN A 149 -4.68 -17.92 -30.59
CA ASN A 149 -5.41 -17.24 -29.51
C ASN A 149 -4.75 -15.92 -29.10
N GLY A 150 -3.55 -15.61 -29.63
CA GLY A 150 -2.83 -14.39 -29.26
C GLY A 150 -2.39 -14.43 -27.80
N ILE A 151 -2.58 -13.33 -27.08
CA ILE A 151 -2.21 -13.24 -25.66
C ILE A 151 -3.39 -13.69 -24.80
N ILE A 152 -3.11 -14.61 -23.89
CA ILE A 152 -4.02 -15.07 -22.84
C ILE A 152 -3.47 -14.56 -21.51
N ASP A 153 -4.22 -13.68 -20.85
CA ASP A 153 -3.97 -13.22 -19.48
C ASP A 153 -4.73 -14.14 -18.52
N ILE A 154 -4.00 -14.97 -17.77
CA ILE A 154 -4.60 -15.94 -16.85
C ILE A 154 -5.45 -15.23 -15.79
N GLU A 155 -4.94 -14.14 -15.21
CA GLU A 155 -5.65 -13.38 -14.17
C GLU A 155 -6.98 -12.84 -14.69
N ARG A 156 -7.05 -12.45 -15.96
CA ARG A 156 -8.31 -12.04 -16.59
C ARG A 156 -9.28 -13.19 -16.79
N GLU A 157 -8.80 -14.35 -17.24
CA GLU A 157 -9.65 -15.53 -17.46
C GLU A 157 -10.28 -16.07 -16.17
N VAL A 158 -9.66 -15.81 -15.02
CA VAL A 158 -10.19 -16.20 -13.70
C VAL A 158 -10.79 -15.03 -12.91
N GLU A 159 -11.12 -13.91 -13.57
CA GLU A 159 -11.77 -12.73 -12.98
C GLU A 159 -10.97 -12.09 -11.82
N MET A 160 -9.66 -12.23 -11.83
CA MET A 160 -8.71 -11.63 -10.89
C MET A 160 -7.99 -10.39 -11.46
N SER A 161 -8.27 -10.02 -12.70
CA SER A 161 -7.70 -8.85 -13.38
C SER A 161 -8.65 -7.66 -13.32
N GLY A 162 -8.16 -6.50 -12.88
CA GLY A 162 -8.89 -5.25 -12.91
C GLY A 162 -8.91 -4.60 -14.30
N SER A 163 -9.75 -3.58 -14.44
CA SER A 163 -10.03 -2.96 -15.75
C SER A 163 -8.82 -2.29 -16.40
N SER A 164 -7.92 -1.71 -15.60
CA SER A 164 -6.72 -1.03 -16.12
C SER A 164 -5.70 -2.06 -16.59
N HIS A 165 -5.53 -3.14 -15.83
CA HIS A 165 -4.66 -4.25 -16.22
C HIS A 165 -5.12 -4.91 -17.51
N SER A 166 -6.40 -5.27 -17.57
CA SER A 166 -7.02 -5.86 -18.77
C SER A 166 -6.85 -4.96 -20.00
N LYS A 167 -6.97 -3.63 -19.84
CA LYS A 167 -6.71 -2.67 -20.91
C LYS A 167 -5.25 -2.70 -21.37
N GLY A 168 -4.30 -2.78 -20.44
CA GLY A 168 -2.86 -2.90 -20.75
C GLY A 168 -2.55 -4.13 -21.61
N ILE A 169 -3.10 -5.29 -21.27
CA ILE A 169 -2.95 -6.52 -22.06
C ILE A 169 -3.56 -6.40 -23.46
N LEU A 170 -4.71 -5.73 -23.59
CA LEU A 170 -5.31 -5.46 -24.88
C LEU A 170 -4.46 -4.51 -25.74
N ILE A 171 -3.81 -3.51 -25.14
CA ILE A 171 -2.84 -2.64 -25.83
C ILE A 171 -1.64 -3.45 -26.32
N LEU A 172 -1.08 -4.32 -25.47
CA LEU A 172 0.01 -5.21 -25.84
C LEU A 172 -0.38 -6.13 -27.00
N SER A 173 -1.59 -6.69 -26.98
CA SER A 173 -2.12 -7.52 -28.07
C SER A 173 -2.22 -6.73 -29.38
N GLY A 174 -2.70 -5.47 -29.31
CA GLY A 174 -2.75 -4.56 -30.45
C GLY A 174 -1.37 -4.27 -31.01
N TYR A 175 -0.39 -3.97 -30.15
CA TYR A 175 1.00 -3.72 -30.53
C TYR A 175 1.63 -4.94 -31.24
N LEU A 176 1.45 -6.15 -30.72
CA LEU A 176 1.95 -7.36 -31.40
C LEU A 176 1.27 -7.58 -32.76
N GLY A 177 -0.02 -7.27 -32.86
CA GLY A 177 -0.75 -7.31 -34.12
C GLY A 177 -0.21 -6.31 -35.15
N GLU A 178 0.06 -5.08 -34.71
CA GLU A 178 0.67 -4.03 -35.54
C GLU A 178 2.07 -4.45 -36.03
N MET A 179 2.89 -4.99 -35.14
CA MET A 179 4.29 -5.31 -35.44
C MET A 179 4.46 -6.58 -36.30
N PHE A 180 3.62 -7.60 -36.10
CA PHE A 180 3.88 -8.94 -36.64
C PHE A 180 2.75 -9.54 -37.47
N ALA A 181 1.53 -8.96 -37.43
CA ALA A 181 0.33 -9.58 -38.00
C ALA A 181 -0.30 -8.79 -39.16
N GLN A 182 0.48 -7.94 -39.85
CA GLN A 182 -0.02 -7.09 -40.95
C GLN A 182 -0.33 -7.89 -42.21
N ASP A 183 0.56 -8.80 -42.61
CA ASP A 183 0.41 -9.59 -43.83
C ASP A 183 -0.19 -10.98 -43.59
N MET A 184 -0.02 -11.52 -42.38
CA MET A 184 -0.50 -12.85 -42.00
C MET A 184 -0.97 -12.88 -40.54
N PRO A 185 -1.98 -13.70 -40.18
CA PRO A 185 -2.42 -13.81 -38.80
C PRO A 185 -1.30 -14.26 -37.86
N LEU A 186 -1.24 -13.66 -36.67
CA LEU A 186 -0.29 -14.04 -35.63
C LEU A 186 -0.53 -15.50 -35.20
N SER A 187 0.37 -16.39 -35.61
CA SER A 187 0.32 -17.83 -35.26
C SER A 187 1.07 -18.08 -33.93
N LEU A 188 0.65 -17.36 -32.90
CA LEU A 188 1.20 -17.43 -31.55
C LEU A 188 0.04 -17.52 -30.55
N THR A 189 0.20 -18.39 -29.56
CA THR A 189 -0.48 -18.24 -28.28
C THR A 189 0.57 -18.00 -27.21
N ALA A 190 0.40 -16.92 -26.44
CA ALA A 190 1.24 -16.57 -25.30
C ALA A 190 0.36 -16.48 -24.04
N SER A 191 0.61 -17.33 -23.06
CA SER A 191 -0.08 -17.31 -21.77
C SER A 191 0.78 -16.57 -20.75
N LEU A 192 0.24 -15.48 -20.21
CA LEU A 192 0.84 -14.64 -19.17
C LEU A 192 0.20 -14.98 -17.82
N CYS A 193 1.02 -15.07 -16.78
CA CYS A 193 0.60 -15.44 -15.43
C CYS A 193 1.36 -14.63 -14.38
N PHE A 194 0.67 -14.13 -13.36
CA PHE A 194 1.26 -13.66 -12.12
C PHE A 194 1.34 -14.81 -11.13
N GLU A 195 2.54 -15.38 -10.99
CA GLU A 195 2.77 -16.55 -10.15
C GLU A 195 2.49 -16.25 -8.68
N GLN A 196 1.78 -17.18 -8.02
CA GLN A 196 1.44 -17.10 -6.59
C GLN A 196 0.65 -15.84 -6.20
N LEU A 197 -0.08 -15.22 -7.15
CA LEU A 197 -0.99 -14.11 -6.90
C LEU A 197 -2.42 -14.61 -6.67
N TYR A 198 -2.95 -14.39 -5.46
CA TYR A 198 -4.28 -14.88 -5.06
C TYR A 198 -5.32 -13.79 -4.81
N ASN A 199 -4.90 -12.51 -4.75
CA ASN A 199 -5.78 -11.39 -4.42
C ASN A 199 -6.14 -10.53 -5.64
N GLY A 200 -5.80 -10.99 -6.84
CA GLY A 200 -5.92 -10.24 -8.08
C GLY A 200 -4.93 -9.09 -8.25
N VAL A 201 -4.96 -8.48 -9.44
CA VAL A 201 -4.07 -7.40 -9.88
C VAL A 201 -4.85 -6.36 -10.66
N ASP A 202 -4.54 -5.08 -10.47
CA ASP A 202 -4.99 -3.99 -11.32
C ASP A 202 -3.88 -2.95 -11.52
N GLY A 203 -4.05 -2.09 -12.51
CA GLY A 203 -3.06 -1.13 -13.00
C GLY A 203 -2.41 -1.57 -14.30
N ASP A 204 -1.93 -0.61 -15.08
CA ASP A 204 -1.31 -0.81 -16.39
C ASP A 204 0.23 -0.78 -16.34
N SER A 205 0.82 -0.52 -15.17
CA SER A 205 2.28 -0.44 -14.97
C SER A 205 3.02 -1.71 -15.38
N ALA A 206 2.40 -2.88 -15.22
CA ALA A 206 2.97 -4.16 -15.61
C ALA A 206 2.99 -4.40 -17.13
N SER A 207 2.28 -3.58 -17.92
CA SER A 207 2.19 -3.71 -19.38
C SER A 207 3.13 -2.77 -20.16
N SER A 208 3.82 -1.84 -19.49
CA SER A 208 4.42 -0.65 -20.10
C SER A 208 5.96 -0.63 -20.15
N THR A 209 6.66 -1.72 -19.85
CA THR A 209 8.14 -1.78 -19.92
C THR A 209 8.59 -2.97 -20.76
#